data_AF-A0A644UIL5-F1
#
_entry.id   AF-A0A644UIL5-F1
#
_cell.length_a   1.000
_cell.length_b   1.000
_cell.length_c   1.000
_cell.angle_alpha   90.00
_cell.angle_beta   90.00
_cell.angle_gamma   90.00
#
_symmetry.space_group_name_H-M   'P 1'
#
loop_
_entity.id
_entity.type
_entity.pdbx_description
1 polymer ?
#
loop_
_entity_poly.entity_id
_entity_poly.type
_entity_poly.pdbx_seq_one_letter_code
_entity_poly.pdbx_strand_id
1 'polypeptide(L)'
;MKFYDKGFIFKYNDYTQVQVFSAGTAILDMKIYDDKVCRSTFKCQDLKTFNKENLSATYPDNFLKELFERNEKEVVFRDKTNDILIKILRD
;
A
#
# COMPACT_ATOMS: atom_id res chain seq x y z
N MET A 1 2.85 21.95 -12.37
CA MET A 1 3.35 20.60 -11.99
C MET A 1 2.25 19.59 -12.26
N LYS A 2 2.54 18.52 -13.01
CA LYS A 2 1.58 17.43 -13.28
C LYS A 2 1.55 16.52 -12.05
N PHE A 3 0.74 16.88 -11.04
CA PHE A 3 0.45 16.03 -9.86
C PHE A 3 -0.54 14.90 -10.18
N TYR A 4 -1.07 14.92 -11.40
CA TYR A 4 -1.91 13.89 -11.96
C TYR A 4 -1.04 12.64 -12.14
N ASP A 5 -1.40 11.56 -11.43
CA ASP A 5 -0.72 10.25 -11.43
C ASP A 5 0.52 10.15 -10.53
N LYS A 6 0.42 10.70 -9.30
CA LYS A 6 1.42 10.48 -8.23
C LYS A 6 0.80 9.85 -6.99
N GLY A 7 1.61 9.04 -6.30
CA GLY A 7 1.31 8.48 -4.99
C GLY A 7 2.09 9.17 -3.88
N PHE A 8 1.50 9.22 -2.69
CA PHE A 8 2.11 9.76 -1.48
C PHE A 8 2.10 8.69 -0.39
N ILE A 9 3.23 8.56 0.31
CA ILE A 9 3.37 7.67 1.46
C ILE A 9 3.68 8.55 2.67
N PHE A 10 2.76 8.61 3.63
CA PHE A 10 2.93 9.32 4.88
C PHE A 10 3.20 8.32 6.00
N LYS A 11 4.22 8.58 6.80
CA LYS A 11 4.60 7.73 7.94
C LYS A 11 4.23 8.44 9.23
N TYR A 12 3.26 7.89 9.94
CA TYR A 12 2.89 8.30 11.30
C TYR A 12 3.38 7.25 12.29
N ASN A 13 3.35 7.57 13.58
CA ASN A 13 3.80 6.64 14.63
C ASN A 13 2.97 5.35 14.66
N ASP A 14 1.67 5.45 14.41
CA ASP A 14 0.73 4.34 14.58
C ASP A 14 0.31 3.69 13.25
N TYR A 15 0.56 4.36 12.11
CA TYR A 15 0.16 3.88 10.79
C TYR A 15 0.97 4.51 9.66
N THR A 16 1.06 3.77 8.56
CA THR A 16 1.52 4.29 7.27
C THR A 16 0.31 4.54 6.37
N GLN A 17 0.18 5.74 5.80
CA GLN A 17 -0.88 6.09 4.87
C GLN A 17 -0.35 6.15 3.44
N VAL A 18 -1.05 5.47 2.53
CA VAL A 18 -0.75 5.44 1.10
C VAL A 18 -1.92 6.07 0.34
N GLN A 19 -1.67 7.16 -0.36
CA GLN A 19 -2.65 7.84 -1.19
C GLN A 19 -2.20 7.88 -2.65
N VAL A 20 -3.11 7.61 -3.59
CA VAL A 20 -2.85 7.76 -5.03
C VAL A 20 -3.87 8.73 -5.59
N PHE A 21 -3.36 9.74 -6.29
CA PHE A 21 -4.18 10.75 -6.96
C PHE A 21 -4.10 10.59 -8.47
N SER A 22 -5.26 10.58 -9.12
CA SER A 22 -5.36 10.69 -10.57
C SER A 22 -6.30 11.82 -10.94
N ALA A 23 -5.90 12.65 -11.90
CA ALA A 23 -6.66 13.83 -12.33
C ALA A 23 -7.10 14.78 -11.17
N GLY A 24 -6.34 14.83 -10.06
CA GLY A 24 -6.65 15.66 -8.88
C GLY A 24 -7.66 15.03 -7.92
N THR A 25 -8.06 13.79 -8.15
CA THR A 25 -8.97 13.01 -7.28
C THR A 25 -8.22 11.88 -6.60
N ALA A 26 -8.48 11.65 -5.31
CA ALA A 26 -7.92 10.49 -4.59
C ALA A 26 -8.63 9.21 -5.05
N ILE A 27 -7.92 8.36 -5.80
CA ILE A 27 -8.44 7.08 -6.28
C ILE A 27 -8.10 5.92 -5.36
N LEU A 28 -7.10 6.10 -4.49
CA LEU A 28 -6.73 5.18 -3.42
C LEU A 28 -6.40 5.99 -2.17
N ASP A 29 -7.00 5.63 -1.05
CA ASP A 29 -6.60 6.09 0.27
C ASP A 29 -6.63 4.90 1.22
N MET A 30 -5.44 4.50 1.65
CA MET A 30 -5.22 3.32 2.46
C MET A 30 -4.40 3.67 3.69
N LYS A 31 -4.88 3.25 4.87
CA LYS A 31 -4.14 3.34 6.13
C LYS A 31 -3.75 1.95 6.58
N ILE A 32 -2.47 1.73 6.80
CA ILE A 32 -1.86 0.46 7.16
C ILE A 32 -1.41 0.57 8.62
N TYR A 33 -2.14 -0.10 9.51
CA TYR A 33 -1.81 -0.25 10.93
C TYR A 33 -1.09 -1.59 11.15
N ASP A 34 -0.62 -1.84 12.37
CA ASP A 34 0.00 -3.12 12.75
C ASP A 34 -0.97 -4.32 12.72
N ASP A 35 -2.27 -4.06 12.90
CA ASP A 35 -3.29 -5.10 13.03
C ASP A 35 -4.30 -5.12 11.87
N LYS A 36 -4.41 -4.02 11.12
CA LYS A 36 -5.46 -3.84 10.11
C LYS A 36 -5.05 -2.93 8.97
N VAL A 37 -5.77 -3.05 7.86
CA VAL A 37 -5.72 -2.15 6.71
C VAL A 37 -7.09 -1.53 6.52
N CYS A 38 -7.15 -0.20 6.45
CA CYS A 38 -8.37 0.56 6.21
C CYS A 38 -8.33 1.19 4.82
N ARG A 39 -9.32 0.84 4.00
CA ARG A 39 -9.60 1.45 2.69
C ARG A 39 -10.69 2.51 2.90
N SER A 40 -10.33 3.79 2.85
CA SER A 40 -11.24 4.89 3.24
C SER A 40 -11.73 4.78 4.70
N THR A 41 -12.66 5.66 5.12
CA THR A 41 -13.06 5.87 6.52
C THR A 41 -13.82 4.69 7.15
N PHE A 42 -14.41 3.79 6.34
CA PHE A 42 -15.38 2.79 6.84
C PHE A 42 -15.08 1.33 6.44
N LYS A 43 -14.00 1.04 5.71
CA LYS A 43 -13.69 -0.34 5.27
C LYS A 43 -12.34 -0.78 5.81
N CYS A 44 -12.31 -1.14 7.09
CA CYS A 44 -11.16 -1.75 7.72
C CYS A 44 -11.29 -3.27 7.74
N GLN A 45 -10.20 -3.97 7.47
CA GLN A 45 -10.08 -5.42 7.52
C GLN A 45 -8.72 -5.80 8.11
N ASP A 46 -8.62 -6.98 8.69
CA ASP A 46 -7.34 -7.49 9.17
C ASP A 46 -6.35 -7.72 8.02
N LEU A 47 -5.06 -7.69 8.34
CA LEU A 47 -3.97 -7.83 7.37
C LEU A 47 -4.06 -9.13 6.56
N LYS A 48 -4.42 -10.24 7.22
CA LYS A 48 -4.52 -11.56 6.60
C LYS A 48 -5.65 -11.62 5.58
N THR A 49 -6.83 -11.12 5.95
CA THR A 49 -7.99 -11.02 5.05
C THR A 49 -7.67 -10.09 3.87
N PHE A 50 -7.00 -8.96 4.11
CA PHE A 50 -6.52 -8.08 3.03
C PHE A 50 -5.62 -8.81 2.03
N ASN A 51 -4.61 -9.51 2.53
CA ASN A 51 -3.66 -10.23 1.68
C ASN A 51 -4.38 -11.32 0.86
N LYS A 52 -5.27 -12.08 1.49
CA LYS A 52 -6.05 -13.13 0.82
C LYS A 52 -6.95 -12.58 -0.29
N GLU A 53 -7.60 -11.45 -0.07
CA GLU A 53 -8.58 -10.89 -1.02
C GLU A 53 -7.94 -10.09 -2.16
N ASN A 54 -6.76 -9.50 -1.95
CA ASN A 54 -6.22 -8.48 -2.86
C ASN A 54 -4.79 -8.75 -3.32
N LEU A 55 -4.07 -9.63 -2.62
CA LEU A 55 -2.72 -10.04 -2.94
C LEU A 55 -2.68 -11.56 -3.02
N SER A 56 -1.90 -12.20 -2.13
CA SER A 56 -1.93 -13.65 -1.96
C SER A 56 -2.06 -14.01 -0.49
N ALA A 57 -2.81 -15.09 -0.21
CA ALA A 57 -2.94 -15.65 1.12
C ALA A 57 -1.62 -16.23 1.67
N THR A 58 -0.61 -16.41 0.81
CA THR A 58 0.72 -16.91 1.19
C THR A 58 1.65 -15.80 1.70
N TYR A 59 1.24 -14.53 1.57
CA TYR A 59 2.09 -13.42 2.01
C TYR A 59 1.99 -13.23 3.53
N PRO A 60 3.11 -12.90 4.20
CA PRO A 60 3.10 -12.53 5.61
C PRO A 60 2.10 -11.42 5.90
N ASP A 61 1.42 -11.47 7.05
CA ASP A 61 0.41 -10.48 7.41
C ASP A 61 0.97 -9.04 7.36
N ASN A 62 2.20 -8.84 7.86
CA ASN A 62 2.89 -7.55 7.88
C ASN A 62 3.55 -7.13 6.54
N PHE A 63 3.46 -7.95 5.48
CA PHE A 63 4.12 -7.74 4.19
C PHE A 63 3.89 -6.33 3.63
N LEU A 64 2.63 -5.88 3.62
CA LEU A 64 2.25 -4.61 3.03
C LEU A 64 2.92 -3.44 3.78
N LYS A 65 2.92 -3.50 5.12
CA LYS A 65 3.52 -2.49 5.98
C LYS A 65 5.03 -2.40 5.72
N GLU A 66 5.72 -3.53 5.79
CA GLU A 66 7.17 -3.59 5.57
C GLU A 66 7.55 -3.05 4.19
N LEU A 67 6.77 -3.36 3.16
CA LEU A 67 7.04 -2.92 1.79
C LEU A 67 7.01 -1.40 1.65
N PHE A 68 5.99 -0.73 2.20
CA PHE A 68 5.85 0.72 2.13
C PHE A 68 6.79 1.46 3.10
N GLU A 69 7.23 0.79 4.16
CA GLU A 69 8.17 1.35 5.14
C GLU A 69 9.64 1.33 4.68
N ARG A 70 10.01 0.50 3.70
CA ARG A 70 11.36 0.56 3.10
C ARG A 70 11.68 1.96 2.58
N ASN A 71 12.75 2.58 3.06
CA ASN A 71 13.17 3.93 2.66
C ASN A 71 14.09 3.97 1.42
N GLU A 72 14.04 2.93 0.58
CA GLU A 72 14.88 2.82 -0.62
C GLU A 72 14.34 3.69 -1.76
N LYS A 73 15.23 4.18 -2.65
CA LYS A 73 14.83 4.99 -3.81
C LYS A 73 13.91 4.22 -4.77
N GLU A 74 14.17 2.93 -4.94
CA GLU A 74 13.37 2.03 -5.76
C GLU A 74 13.13 0.75 -4.98
N VAL A 75 11.86 0.39 -4.80
CA VAL A 75 11.44 -0.89 -4.21
C VAL A 75 10.64 -1.63 -5.29
N VAL A 76 11.09 -2.84 -5.64
CA VAL A 76 10.41 -3.70 -6.61
C VAL A 76 10.12 -5.04 -5.98
N PHE A 77 8.84 -5.38 -5.89
CA PHE A 77 8.36 -6.70 -5.54
C PHE A 77 7.62 -7.30 -6.72
N ARG A 78 8.06 -8.47 -7.18
CA ARG A 78 7.46 -9.18 -8.31
C ARG A 78 7.23 -10.63 -7.93
N ASP A 79 5.97 -11.03 -7.88
CA ASP A 79 5.55 -12.42 -7.76
C ASP A 79 4.89 -12.87 -9.05
N LYS A 80 5.57 -13.75 -9.79
CA LYS A 80 5.06 -14.31 -11.05
C LYS A 80 3.99 -15.38 -10.83
N THR A 81 3.95 -15.99 -9.65
CA THR A 81 3.01 -17.08 -9.33
C THR A 81 1.61 -16.53 -9.13
N ASN A 82 1.52 -15.39 -8.44
CA ASN A 82 0.26 -14.70 -8.16
C ASN A 82 0.00 -13.52 -9.12
N ASP A 83 0.84 -13.33 -10.15
CA ASP A 83 0.81 -12.23 -11.12
C ASP A 83 0.74 -10.82 -10.48
N ILE A 84 1.56 -10.61 -9.43
CA ILE A 84 1.60 -9.37 -8.65
C ILE A 84 2.92 -8.62 -8.93
N LEU A 85 2.80 -7.34 -9.28
CA LEU A 85 3.91 -6.40 -9.36
C LEU A 85 3.61 -5.18 -8.49
N ILE A 86 4.46 -4.94 -7.48
CA ILE A 86 4.43 -3.72 -6.69
C ILE A 86 5.77 -3.00 -6.91
N LYS A 87 5.71 -1.80 -7.47
CA LYS A 87 6.88 -0.97 -7.73
C LYS A 87 6.68 0.41 -7.11
N ILE A 88 7.59 0.79 -6.21
CA ILE A 88 7.60 2.10 -5.55
C ILE A 88 8.86 2.84 -6.03
N LEU A 89 8.65 3.93 -6.75
CA LEU A 89 9.70 4.86 -7.19
C LEU A 89 9.56 6.14 -6.38
N ARG A 90 10.59 6.48 -5.61
CA ARG A 90 10.63 7.70 -4.80
C ARG A 90 11.45 8.77 -5.52
N ASP A 91 10.88 9.97 -5.59
CA ASP A 91 11.55 11.17 -6.12
C ASP A 91 12.61 11.69 -5.14
#